data_AF-A0A7S4BSD4-F1
#
_entry.id   AF-A0A7S4BSD4-F1
#
_cell.length_a   1.000
_cell.length_b   1.000
_cell.length_c   1.000
_cell.angle_alpha   90.00
_cell.angle_beta   90.00
_cell.angle_gamma   90.00
#
_symmetry.space_group_name_H-M   'P 1'
#
loop_
_entity.id
_entity.type
_entity.pdbx_description
1 polymer ?
#
loop_
_entity_poly.entity_id
_entity_poly.type
_entity_poly.pdbx_seq_one_letter_code
_entity_poly.pdbx_strand_id
1 'polypeptide(L)'
;MPSLLALQPLLWISALNAQGLSAFSYGLSLNSMSAMPRAPSRTPDTLNAWQARGSYSERPTWLNDVSQSVGVRAPAKAPRWVWSAAWKMGKRALPFLHRWDPCCPQDTCVNLVVVWLKAIAGNRLGKSKGDDGIAFAMLPCYTRLVIARPFCYLYPRLHHQNIAIRSAFLDAALKTEVRQNADDGTKTSVIVLGAGFDGRGLRRMALTPEIEPDRWAEVDLESVVQQKRALLQRALRRRPDLLALSKRISWHAANLSNAEEARGAVCDALLQDAQATSPRSVVYVCEALLIYLPEASARALLSAAVDEAVGAGARRVSFCFADKLPGVQKAFDLDAATEVLAASRLQLDEATWTPKPGLARHMGVARFRNNDAG
;
A
#
# COMPACT_ATOMS: atom_id res chain seq x y z
N MET A 1 37.67 -19.86 52.94
CA MET A 1 37.89 -19.69 51.49
C MET A 1 36.64 -20.17 50.77
N PRO A 2 36.11 -19.41 49.80
CA PRO A 2 35.15 -18.35 50.07
C PRO A 2 33.70 -18.81 49.96
N SER A 3 32.87 -18.03 50.66
CA SER A 3 31.48 -18.22 51.02
C SER A 3 30.56 -17.32 50.19
N LEU A 4 29.31 -17.76 50.05
CA LEU A 4 28.12 -17.01 49.63
C LEU A 4 27.92 -15.66 50.33
N LEU A 5 27.29 -14.70 49.63
CA LEU A 5 26.31 -13.66 50.03
C LEU A 5 26.23 -12.67 48.83
N ALA A 6 25.11 -12.43 48.15
CA ALA A 6 23.82 -11.82 48.53
C ALA A 6 23.61 -10.52 47.71
N LEU A 7 22.38 -10.34 47.27
CA LEU A 7 21.82 -9.27 46.44
C LEU A 7 21.61 -7.95 47.21
N GLN A 8 21.43 -6.86 46.43
CA GLN A 8 20.59 -5.65 46.64
C GLN A 8 21.30 -4.27 46.53
N PRO A 9 20.57 -3.20 46.15
CA PRO A 9 20.96 -2.22 45.13
C PRO A 9 21.23 -0.80 45.66
N LEU A 10 21.90 0.02 44.85
CA LEU A 10 22.12 1.44 45.13
C LEU A 10 21.08 2.33 44.47
N LEU A 11 20.24 2.89 45.34
CA LEU A 11 19.53 4.17 45.22
C LEU A 11 20.51 5.32 44.93
N TRP A 12 20.11 6.23 44.04
CA TRP A 12 20.59 7.62 44.05
C TRP A 12 19.38 8.55 44.15
N ILE A 13 19.49 9.47 45.12
CA ILE A 13 18.47 10.40 45.61
C ILE A 13 18.78 11.81 45.08
N SER A 14 17.76 12.39 44.43
CA SER A 14 17.15 13.72 44.60
C SER A 14 17.90 15.06 44.42
N ALA A 15 17.03 16.00 43.99
CA ALA A 15 16.99 17.46 44.19
C ALA A 15 17.59 18.29 43.04
N LEU A 16 16.96 19.33 42.47
CA LEU A 16 15.79 20.15 42.83
C LEU A 16 15.41 20.96 41.55
N ASN A 17 14.12 21.11 41.22
CA ASN A 17 13.50 22.44 41.09
C ASN A 17 12.01 22.34 40.75
N ALA A 18 11.22 22.85 41.69
CA ALA A 18 9.84 23.25 41.50
C ALA A 18 9.81 24.66 40.90
N GLN A 19 8.94 24.88 39.90
CA GLN A 19 8.15 26.10 39.64
C GLN A 19 7.58 26.03 38.22
N GLY A 20 6.27 26.24 38.08
CA GLY A 20 5.64 26.53 36.78
C GLY A 20 4.57 25.55 36.28
N LEU A 21 3.61 25.16 37.12
CA LEU A 21 2.33 24.63 36.62
C LEU A 21 1.38 25.80 36.33
N SER A 22 1.41 26.28 35.09
CA SER A 22 0.30 27.05 34.53
C SER A 22 -0.75 26.07 33.99
N ALA A 23 -1.93 26.16 34.58
CA ALA A 23 -3.12 25.41 34.17
C ALA A 23 -3.58 25.90 32.79
N PHE A 24 -3.32 25.12 31.73
CA PHE A 24 -4.09 25.20 30.49
C PHE A 24 -5.37 24.38 30.66
N SER A 25 -6.41 25.05 31.13
CA SER A 25 -7.78 24.56 31.11
C SER A 25 -8.26 24.55 29.65
N TYR A 26 -8.23 23.40 28.98
CA TYR A 26 -9.03 23.20 27.78
C TYR A 26 -10.46 22.89 28.22
N GLY A 27 -11.31 23.91 28.21
CA GLY A 27 -12.75 23.77 28.30
C GLY A 27 -13.25 22.98 27.09
N LEU A 28 -13.44 21.67 27.27
CA LEU A 28 -14.26 20.87 26.37
C LEU A 28 -15.73 21.22 26.64
N SER A 29 -16.24 22.14 25.84
CA SER A 29 -17.67 22.39 25.71
C SER A 29 -18.33 21.15 25.10
N LEU A 30 -18.85 20.28 25.97
CA LEU A 30 -19.80 19.22 25.63
C LEU A 30 -21.18 19.82 25.45
N ASN A 31 -21.41 20.57 24.36
CA ASN A 31 -22.74 20.95 23.90
C ASN A 31 -22.67 21.49 22.46
N SER A 32 -22.67 20.58 21.49
CA SER A 32 -23.21 20.71 20.12
C SER A 32 -22.62 19.59 19.26
N MET A 33 -23.05 18.34 19.50
CA MET A 33 -22.93 17.31 18.46
C MET A 33 -24.10 17.51 17.50
N SER A 34 -23.96 18.50 16.61
CA SER A 34 -24.77 18.55 15.40
C SER A 34 -24.48 17.28 14.63
N ALA A 35 -25.52 16.47 14.39
CA ALA A 35 -25.44 15.23 13.65
C ALA A 35 -24.72 15.48 12.31
N MET A 36 -23.51 14.93 12.16
CA MET A 36 -22.86 14.93 10.84
C MET A 36 -23.81 14.24 9.87
N PRO A 37 -24.07 14.82 8.68
CA PRO A 37 -24.83 14.15 7.65
C PRO A 37 -24.14 12.82 7.36
N ARG A 38 -24.85 11.70 7.60
CA ARG A 38 -24.41 10.38 7.17
C ARG A 38 -24.07 10.49 5.69
N ALA A 39 -22.79 10.32 5.34
CA ALA A 39 -22.39 10.15 3.96
C ALA A 39 -23.30 9.07 3.34
N PRO A 40 -23.86 9.32 2.14
CA PRO A 40 -24.76 8.36 1.51
C PRO A 40 -24.04 7.02 1.39
N SER A 41 -24.49 6.04 2.16
CA SER A 41 -23.95 4.68 2.27
C SER A 41 -24.21 3.83 1.02
N ARG A 42 -24.37 4.45 -0.15
CA ARG A 42 -24.37 3.75 -1.41
C ARG A 42 -22.94 3.31 -1.66
N THR A 43 -22.63 2.10 -1.19
CA THR A 43 -21.59 1.28 -1.82
C THR A 43 -21.85 1.35 -3.32
N PRO A 44 -20.97 1.93 -4.13
CA PRO A 44 -21.20 1.98 -5.57
C PRO A 44 -21.40 0.54 -6.07
N ASP A 45 -22.16 0.34 -7.15
CA ASP A 45 -22.48 -0.95 -7.79
C ASP A 45 -21.25 -1.82 -8.15
N THR A 46 -20.04 -1.38 -7.79
CA THR A 46 -18.78 -2.13 -7.65
C THR A 46 -18.91 -3.51 -6.98
N LEU A 47 -19.94 -3.78 -6.17
CA LEU A 47 -20.22 -5.11 -5.62
C LEU A 47 -20.52 -6.15 -6.73
N ASN A 48 -21.10 -5.72 -7.85
CA ASN A 48 -21.41 -6.57 -9.01
C ASN A 48 -20.27 -6.65 -10.03
N ALA A 49 -19.37 -5.66 -10.08
CA ALA A 49 -18.18 -5.68 -10.94
C ALA A 49 -17.29 -6.93 -10.68
N TRP A 50 -17.34 -7.50 -9.46
CA TRP A 50 -16.60 -8.71 -9.08
C TRP A 50 -17.24 -10.03 -9.52
N GLN A 51 -18.51 -10.02 -9.92
CA GLN A 51 -19.21 -11.20 -10.46
C GLN A 51 -18.89 -11.38 -11.96
N ALA A 52 -18.60 -10.29 -12.66
CA ALA A 52 -18.15 -10.25 -14.07
C ALA A 52 -16.68 -10.70 -14.25
N ARG A 53 -16.22 -11.71 -13.49
CA ARG A 53 -14.85 -12.23 -13.63
C ARG A 53 -14.70 -12.86 -15.02
N GLY A 54 -13.78 -12.34 -15.83
CA GLY A 54 -13.31 -13.00 -17.04
C GLY A 54 -12.97 -14.47 -16.76
N SER A 55 -13.19 -15.32 -17.75
CA SER A 55 -13.03 -16.76 -17.55
C SER A 55 -11.56 -17.10 -17.31
N TYR A 56 -11.22 -17.53 -16.10
CA TYR A 56 -9.92 -18.16 -15.81
C TYR A 56 -9.67 -19.42 -16.68
N SER A 57 -10.70 -19.90 -17.40
CA SER A 57 -10.60 -21.04 -18.29
C SER A 57 -9.98 -20.72 -19.66
N GLU A 58 -9.93 -19.46 -20.08
CA GLU A 58 -9.55 -19.15 -21.48
C GLU A 58 -8.06 -19.31 -21.74
N ARG A 59 -7.18 -19.14 -20.74
CA ARG A 59 -5.73 -19.41 -20.84
C ARG A 59 -5.16 -19.91 -19.50
N PRO A 60 -5.07 -21.23 -19.25
CA PRO A 60 -4.63 -21.75 -17.95
C PRO A 60 -3.13 -21.56 -17.66
N THR A 61 -2.30 -21.20 -18.65
CA THR A 61 -0.84 -21.07 -18.51
C THR A 61 -0.38 -19.69 -18.07
N TRP A 62 -1.06 -18.61 -18.52
CA TRP A 62 -0.60 -17.23 -18.31
C TRP A 62 -0.30 -16.86 -16.85
N LEU A 63 -1.10 -17.36 -15.92
CA LEU A 63 -0.97 -17.04 -14.50
C LEU A 63 0.24 -17.76 -13.90
N ASN A 64 0.60 -18.93 -14.42
CA ASN A 64 1.85 -19.59 -14.07
C ASN A 64 3.03 -18.78 -14.60
N ASP A 65 2.97 -18.34 -15.86
CA ASP A 65 4.04 -17.57 -16.51
C ASP A 65 4.30 -16.25 -15.77
N VAL A 66 3.23 -15.50 -15.47
CA VAL A 66 3.30 -14.26 -14.66
C VAL A 66 3.79 -14.53 -13.24
N SER A 67 3.41 -15.66 -12.63
CA SER A 67 3.90 -15.99 -11.28
C SER A 67 5.40 -16.32 -11.32
N GLN A 68 5.83 -17.07 -12.33
CA GLN A 68 7.24 -17.41 -12.54
C GLN A 68 8.09 -16.17 -12.81
N SER A 69 7.62 -15.24 -13.64
CA SER A 69 8.37 -14.02 -13.97
C SER A 69 8.63 -13.13 -12.75
N VAL A 70 7.74 -13.13 -11.75
CA VAL A 70 7.92 -12.37 -10.50
C VAL A 70 8.45 -13.22 -9.34
N GLY A 71 8.86 -14.48 -9.59
CA GLY A 71 9.44 -15.36 -8.57
C GLY A 71 8.45 -15.82 -7.49
N VAL A 72 7.16 -15.85 -7.81
CA VAL A 72 6.07 -16.19 -6.91
C VAL A 72 5.46 -17.54 -7.31
N ARG A 73 5.04 -18.36 -6.33
CA ARG A 73 4.41 -19.65 -6.66
C ARG A 73 3.05 -19.42 -7.31
N ALA A 74 2.73 -20.14 -8.39
CA ALA A 74 1.45 -19.95 -9.06
C ALA A 74 0.24 -20.29 -8.18
N PRO A 75 -0.94 -19.68 -8.40
CA PRO A 75 -2.17 -20.03 -7.70
C PRO A 75 -2.58 -21.50 -7.94
N ALA A 76 -3.28 -22.09 -6.99
CA ALA A 76 -3.87 -23.41 -7.14
C ALA A 76 -4.93 -23.37 -8.25
N LYS A 77 -4.88 -24.35 -9.16
CA LYS A 77 -5.96 -24.58 -10.12
C LYS A 77 -7.20 -24.99 -9.34
N ALA A 78 -8.25 -24.18 -9.42
CA ALA A 78 -9.52 -24.47 -8.77
C ALA A 78 -10.68 -23.94 -9.62
N PRO A 79 -11.84 -24.63 -9.65
CA PRO A 79 -13.04 -24.15 -10.33
C PRO A 79 -13.51 -22.78 -9.82
N ARG A 80 -14.20 -22.01 -10.67
CA ARG A 80 -14.69 -20.66 -10.34
C ARG A 80 -15.56 -20.63 -9.07
N TRP A 81 -16.35 -21.68 -8.83
CA TRP A 81 -17.20 -21.77 -7.64
C TRP A 81 -16.38 -21.88 -6.34
N VAL A 82 -15.23 -22.57 -6.37
CA VAL A 82 -14.31 -22.67 -5.21
C VAL A 82 -13.72 -21.30 -4.89
N TRP A 83 -13.26 -20.56 -5.91
CA TRP A 83 -12.78 -19.19 -5.73
C TRP A 83 -13.86 -18.27 -5.16
N SER A 84 -15.09 -18.40 -5.64
CA SER A 84 -16.22 -17.62 -5.15
C SER A 84 -16.58 -17.96 -3.71
N ALA A 85 -16.66 -19.25 -3.38
CA ALA A 85 -16.96 -19.74 -2.04
C ALA A 85 -15.90 -19.30 -1.03
N ALA A 86 -14.61 -19.50 -1.32
CA ALA A 86 -13.51 -19.08 -0.46
C ALA A 86 -13.55 -17.57 -0.16
N TRP A 87 -13.87 -16.76 -1.17
CA TRP A 87 -14.02 -15.30 -0.99
C TRP A 87 -15.23 -14.94 -0.12
N LYS A 88 -16.40 -15.55 -0.40
CA LYS A 88 -17.63 -15.33 0.37
C LYS A 88 -17.46 -15.74 1.83
N MET A 89 -16.80 -16.88 2.08
CA MET A 89 -16.49 -17.36 3.43
C MET A 89 -15.54 -16.40 4.15
N GLY A 90 -14.45 -15.97 3.52
CA GLY A 90 -13.52 -15.00 4.10
C GLY A 90 -14.22 -13.67 4.46
N LYS A 91 -15.04 -13.15 3.55
CA LYS A 91 -15.85 -11.94 3.79
C LYS A 91 -16.82 -12.09 4.95
N ARG A 92 -17.43 -13.26 5.12
CA ARG A 92 -18.33 -13.54 6.26
C ARG A 92 -17.58 -13.73 7.57
N ALA A 93 -16.40 -14.36 7.54
CA ALA A 93 -15.61 -14.65 8.73
C ALA A 93 -14.95 -13.40 9.32
N LEU A 94 -14.43 -12.49 8.48
CA LEU A 94 -13.65 -11.35 8.94
C LEU A 94 -14.38 -10.43 9.94
N PRO A 95 -15.66 -10.04 9.74
CA PRO A 95 -16.39 -9.26 10.73
C PRO A 95 -16.44 -9.93 12.10
N PHE A 96 -16.57 -11.26 12.17
CA PHE A 96 -16.54 -11.98 13.45
C PHE A 96 -15.14 -12.00 14.06
N LEU A 97 -14.11 -12.23 13.24
CA LEU A 97 -12.71 -12.24 13.68
C LEU A 97 -12.21 -10.88 14.17
N HIS A 98 -12.88 -9.80 13.75
CA HIS A 98 -12.58 -8.41 14.13
C HIS A 98 -13.66 -7.77 15.02
N ARG A 99 -14.67 -8.53 15.47
CA ARG A 99 -15.78 -8.00 16.28
C ARG A 99 -15.32 -7.30 17.56
N TRP A 100 -14.22 -7.77 18.14
CA TRP A 100 -13.60 -7.22 19.35
C TRP A 100 -12.28 -6.49 19.05
N ASP A 101 -12.02 -6.16 17.80
CA ASP A 101 -10.85 -5.40 17.41
C ASP A 101 -11.13 -3.89 17.59
N PRO A 102 -10.45 -3.19 18.52
CA PRO A 102 -10.67 -1.76 18.72
C PRO A 102 -10.21 -0.90 17.53
N CYS A 103 -9.47 -1.46 16.56
CA CYS A 103 -9.14 -0.77 15.31
C CYS A 103 -9.86 -1.38 14.10
N CYS A 104 -10.98 -2.07 14.32
CA CYS A 104 -11.80 -2.60 13.23
C CYS A 104 -12.25 -1.46 12.28
N PRO A 105 -12.16 -1.64 10.95
CA PRO A 105 -12.78 -0.70 10.02
C PRO A 105 -14.27 -0.58 10.28
N GLN A 106 -14.82 0.62 10.16
CA GLN A 106 -16.28 0.79 10.08
C GLN A 106 -16.82 0.30 8.72
N ASP A 107 -16.13 0.59 7.61
CA ASP A 107 -16.68 0.36 6.26
C ASP A 107 -15.78 -0.39 5.26
N THR A 108 -14.49 -0.63 5.55
CA THR A 108 -13.54 -1.15 4.54
C THR A 108 -13.22 -2.64 4.69
N CYS A 109 -14.25 -3.48 4.52
CA CYS A 109 -14.05 -4.94 4.45
C CYS A 109 -12.99 -5.36 3.41
N VAL A 110 -12.85 -4.60 2.31
CA VAL A 110 -11.90 -4.94 1.23
C VAL A 110 -10.44 -4.76 1.69
N ASN A 111 -10.08 -3.63 2.29
CA ASN A 111 -8.71 -3.37 2.75
C ASN A 111 -8.30 -4.39 3.83
N LEU A 112 -9.22 -4.73 4.73
CA LEU A 112 -8.99 -5.75 5.75
C LEU A 112 -8.77 -7.15 5.15
N VAL A 113 -9.58 -7.53 4.15
CA VAL A 113 -9.36 -8.78 3.39
C VAL A 113 -7.98 -8.77 2.74
N VAL A 114 -7.54 -7.65 2.16
CA VAL A 114 -6.22 -7.55 1.54
C VAL A 114 -5.10 -7.73 2.57
N VAL A 115 -5.17 -7.10 3.76
CA VAL A 115 -4.19 -7.33 4.84
C VAL A 115 -4.18 -8.78 5.27
N TRP A 116 -5.35 -9.39 5.44
CA TRP A 116 -5.46 -10.79 5.81
C TRP A 116 -4.81 -11.71 4.78
N LEU A 117 -5.05 -11.47 3.49
CA LEU A 117 -4.44 -12.22 2.41
C LEU A 117 -2.94 -11.95 2.27
N LYS A 118 -2.46 -10.72 2.46
CA LYS A 118 -1.03 -10.38 2.53
C LYS A 118 -0.36 -11.15 3.67
N ALA A 119 -0.97 -11.19 4.85
CA ALA A 119 -0.47 -11.94 6.00
C ALA A 119 -0.43 -13.46 5.76
N ILE A 120 -1.44 -14.05 5.12
CA ILE A 120 -1.43 -15.47 4.72
C ILE A 120 -0.30 -15.74 3.73
N ALA A 121 -0.12 -14.86 2.72
CA ALA A 121 0.96 -14.99 1.74
C ALA A 121 2.34 -14.92 2.42
N GLY A 122 2.59 -13.92 3.27
CA GLY A 122 3.83 -13.76 4.02
C GLY A 122 4.15 -14.95 4.93
N ASN A 123 3.17 -15.40 5.73
CA ASN A 123 3.36 -16.50 6.67
C ASN A 123 3.72 -17.84 6.00
N ARG A 124 3.27 -18.08 4.76
CA ARG A 124 3.59 -19.31 4.01
C ARG A 124 5.00 -19.31 3.43
N LEU A 125 5.52 -18.14 3.08
CA LEU A 125 6.84 -17.99 2.46
C LEU A 125 7.98 -18.05 3.50
N GLY A 126 7.66 -18.00 4.79
CA GLY A 126 8.66 -17.98 5.87
C GLY A 126 9.09 -16.55 6.24
N LYS A 127 10.00 -16.44 7.20
CA LYS A 127 10.35 -15.16 7.88
C LYS A 127 10.92 -14.05 6.97
N SER A 128 11.24 -14.30 5.70
CA SER A 128 12.07 -13.38 4.90
C SER A 128 11.67 -13.10 3.44
N LYS A 129 10.51 -13.56 2.95
CA LYS A 129 10.19 -13.45 1.49
C LYS A 129 8.84 -12.80 1.15
N GLY A 130 8.29 -11.97 2.03
CA GLY A 130 7.01 -11.29 1.81
C GLY A 130 7.05 -9.81 2.19
N ASP A 131 6.10 -9.40 3.00
CA ASP A 131 5.99 -8.06 3.60
C ASP A 131 6.67 -7.97 4.97
N ASP A 132 7.66 -8.82 5.23
CA ASP A 132 8.34 -8.97 6.53
C ASP A 132 7.40 -9.20 7.72
N GLY A 133 6.21 -9.73 7.46
CA GLY A 133 5.19 -9.98 8.49
C GLY A 133 4.52 -8.70 9.00
N ILE A 134 4.63 -7.57 8.30
CA ILE A 134 4.00 -6.30 8.66
C ILE A 134 2.47 -6.45 8.69
N ALA A 135 1.86 -7.00 7.64
CA ALA A 135 0.41 -7.24 7.60
C ALA A 135 -0.01 -8.21 8.71
N PHE A 136 0.80 -9.23 9.00
CA PHE A 136 0.52 -10.13 10.11
C PHE A 136 0.57 -9.40 11.46
N ALA A 137 1.50 -8.45 11.64
CA ALA A 137 1.61 -7.63 12.84
C ALA A 137 0.46 -6.62 12.99
N MET A 138 -0.20 -6.22 11.89
CA MET A 138 -1.40 -5.37 11.92
C MET A 138 -2.67 -6.10 12.41
N LEU A 139 -2.75 -7.43 12.27
CA LEU A 139 -3.97 -8.19 12.58
C LEU A 139 -4.21 -8.38 14.09
N PRO A 140 -5.46 -8.49 14.56
CA PRO A 140 -5.74 -8.73 15.99
C PRO A 140 -5.31 -10.15 16.38
N CYS A 141 -5.16 -10.40 17.69
CA CYS A 141 -4.59 -11.66 18.19
C CYS A 141 -5.33 -12.90 17.67
N TYR A 142 -6.66 -12.91 17.74
CA TYR A 142 -7.47 -14.04 17.28
C TYR A 142 -7.34 -14.29 15.77
N THR A 143 -7.38 -13.23 14.96
CA THR A 143 -7.17 -13.37 13.51
C THR A 143 -5.79 -13.93 13.20
N ARG A 144 -4.76 -13.50 13.93
CA ARG A 144 -3.39 -14.03 13.77
C ARG A 144 -3.31 -15.52 14.09
N LEU A 145 -3.97 -16.00 15.14
CA LEU A 145 -3.99 -17.44 15.48
C LEU A 145 -4.55 -18.27 14.32
N VAL A 146 -5.64 -17.80 13.71
CA VAL A 146 -6.34 -18.45 12.60
C VAL A 146 -5.51 -18.55 11.32
N ILE A 147 -4.52 -17.66 11.13
CA ILE A 147 -3.61 -17.66 9.97
C ILE A 147 -2.13 -17.83 10.32
N ALA A 148 -1.83 -18.24 11.56
CA ALA A 148 -0.48 -18.59 11.97
C ALA A 148 -0.06 -19.91 11.31
N ARG A 149 1.23 -20.25 11.37
CA ARG A 149 1.66 -21.60 10.99
C ARG A 149 1.23 -22.58 12.11
N PRO A 150 0.74 -23.79 11.78
CA PRO A 150 0.57 -24.35 10.44
C PRO A 150 -0.78 -24.01 9.77
N PHE A 151 -1.72 -23.36 10.46
CA PHE A 151 -3.07 -23.09 9.97
C PHE A 151 -3.13 -22.29 8.66
N CYS A 152 -2.13 -21.45 8.36
CA CYS A 152 -2.02 -20.76 7.07
C CYS A 152 -2.01 -21.72 5.86
N TYR A 153 -1.63 -22.98 6.05
CA TYR A 153 -1.65 -23.99 4.98
C TYR A 153 -3.05 -24.50 4.62
N LEU A 154 -4.03 -24.34 5.52
CA LEU A 154 -5.44 -24.67 5.26
C LEU A 154 -6.07 -23.72 4.23
N TYR A 155 -5.48 -22.56 3.98
CA TYR A 155 -5.93 -21.63 2.96
C TYR A 155 -5.29 -22.01 1.62
N PRO A 156 -6.03 -22.57 0.64
CA PRO A 156 -5.47 -22.91 -0.66
C PRO A 156 -4.92 -21.65 -1.36
N ARG A 157 -3.90 -21.79 -2.22
CA ARG A 157 -3.24 -20.68 -2.95
C ARG A 157 -4.16 -20.04 -3.98
N LEU A 158 -5.26 -19.45 -3.53
CA LEU A 158 -6.25 -18.81 -4.37
C LEU A 158 -5.99 -17.30 -4.35
N HIS A 159 -6.76 -16.56 -3.56
CA HIS A 159 -6.78 -15.10 -3.55
C HIS A 159 -5.48 -14.45 -3.09
N HIS A 160 -4.85 -14.98 -2.04
CA HIS A 160 -3.62 -14.39 -1.51
C HIS A 160 -2.44 -14.50 -2.49
N GLN A 161 -2.49 -15.47 -3.41
CA GLN A 161 -1.45 -15.61 -4.41
C GLN A 161 -1.53 -14.53 -5.49
N ASN A 162 -2.75 -14.12 -5.86
CA ASN A 162 -2.95 -12.99 -6.76
C ASN A 162 -2.36 -11.70 -6.15
N ILE A 163 -2.59 -11.47 -4.85
CA ILE A 163 -1.99 -10.34 -4.11
C ILE A 163 -0.46 -10.47 -4.09
N ALA A 164 0.07 -11.65 -3.74
CA ALA A 164 1.52 -11.87 -3.71
C ALA A 164 2.21 -11.56 -5.04
N ILE A 165 1.59 -11.92 -6.18
CA ILE A 165 2.12 -11.61 -7.52
C ILE A 165 2.21 -10.10 -7.76
N ARG A 166 1.14 -9.34 -7.47
CA ARG A 166 1.16 -7.87 -7.64
C ARG A 166 2.17 -7.25 -6.71
N SER A 167 2.21 -7.75 -5.47
CA SER A 167 3.14 -7.24 -4.49
C SER A 167 4.58 -7.44 -4.94
N ALA A 168 4.96 -8.67 -5.31
CA ALA A 168 6.30 -8.97 -5.81
C ALA A 168 6.68 -8.18 -7.06
N PHE A 169 5.75 -8.00 -8.01
CA PHE A 169 5.98 -7.16 -9.19
C PHE A 169 6.33 -5.72 -8.80
N LEU A 170 5.45 -5.06 -8.03
CA LEU A 170 5.65 -3.68 -7.62
C LEU A 170 6.91 -3.51 -6.77
N ASP A 171 7.24 -4.50 -5.95
CA ASP A 171 8.44 -4.51 -5.14
C ASP A 171 9.70 -4.55 -6.00
N ALA A 172 9.70 -5.38 -7.05
CA ALA A 172 10.81 -5.47 -8.00
C ALA A 172 10.93 -4.18 -8.83
N ALA A 173 9.81 -3.69 -9.39
CA ALA A 173 9.76 -2.45 -10.16
C ALA A 173 10.27 -1.26 -9.34
N LEU A 174 9.77 -1.08 -8.11
CA LEU A 174 10.20 -0.01 -7.23
C LEU A 174 11.69 -0.13 -6.87
N LYS A 175 12.22 -1.33 -6.61
CA LYS A 175 13.65 -1.53 -6.38
C LYS A 175 14.49 -1.10 -7.58
N THR A 176 14.05 -1.45 -8.80
CA THR A 176 14.73 -1.08 -10.03
C THR A 176 14.77 0.44 -10.21
N GLU A 177 13.63 1.12 -10.06
CA GLU A 177 13.57 2.59 -10.21
C GLU A 177 14.40 3.31 -9.16
N VAL A 178 14.31 2.90 -7.88
CA VAL A 178 15.10 3.50 -6.80
C VAL A 178 16.60 3.30 -7.03
N ARG A 179 17.02 2.10 -7.48
CA ARG A 179 18.42 1.84 -7.82
C ARG A 179 18.90 2.70 -8.98
N GLN A 180 18.15 2.76 -10.08
CA GLN A 180 18.51 3.58 -11.24
C GLN A 180 18.66 5.06 -10.84
N ASN A 181 17.75 5.57 -10.01
CA ASN A 181 17.83 6.94 -9.52
C ASN A 181 19.07 7.17 -8.63
N ALA A 182 19.42 6.20 -7.77
CA ALA A 182 20.62 6.28 -6.94
C ALA A 182 21.90 6.22 -7.78
N ASP A 183 21.95 5.38 -8.81
CA ASP A 183 23.07 5.28 -9.75
C ASP A 183 23.27 6.61 -10.52
N ASP A 184 22.18 7.33 -10.79
CA ASP A 184 22.18 8.67 -11.39
C ASP A 184 22.47 9.80 -10.37
N GLY A 185 22.71 9.48 -9.10
CA GLY A 185 22.93 10.46 -8.04
C GLY A 185 21.70 11.30 -7.69
N THR A 186 20.50 10.84 -8.06
CA THR A 186 19.24 11.54 -7.83
C THR A 186 18.54 11.05 -6.56
N LYS A 187 18.00 12.00 -5.78
CA LYS A 187 17.16 11.66 -4.63
C LYS A 187 15.83 11.11 -5.09
N THR A 188 15.30 10.13 -4.36
CA THR A 188 14.03 9.46 -4.72
C THR A 188 12.96 9.67 -3.67
N SER A 189 11.84 10.26 -4.10
CA SER A 189 10.60 10.32 -3.32
C SER A 189 9.63 9.27 -3.83
N VAL A 190 9.12 8.42 -2.93
CA VAL A 190 8.12 7.40 -3.26
C VAL A 190 6.75 7.81 -2.75
N ILE A 191 5.77 7.85 -3.66
CA ILE A 191 4.40 8.24 -3.34
C ILE A 191 3.46 7.06 -3.65
N VAL A 192 2.82 6.50 -2.62
CA VAL A 192 1.86 5.40 -2.79
C VAL A 192 0.45 5.98 -2.88
N LEU A 193 -0.17 5.84 -4.06
CA LEU A 193 -1.53 6.31 -4.33
C LEU A 193 -2.55 5.22 -4.01
N GLY A 194 -3.55 5.53 -3.19
CA GLY A 194 -4.51 4.55 -2.71
C GLY A 194 -3.80 3.51 -1.82
N ALA A 195 -3.00 4.00 -0.88
CA ALA A 195 -2.07 3.18 -0.10
C ALA A 195 -2.74 2.06 0.70
N GLY A 196 -4.05 2.12 0.95
CA GLY A 196 -4.84 1.12 1.65
C GLY A 196 -4.20 0.78 2.99
N PHE A 197 -3.80 -0.48 3.16
CA PHE A 197 -2.99 -0.96 4.28
C PHE A 197 -1.63 -1.51 3.84
N ASP A 198 -1.04 -0.88 2.83
CA ASP A 198 0.26 -1.26 2.33
C ASP A 198 1.38 -1.06 3.37
N GLY A 199 2.36 -1.95 3.37
CA GLY A 199 3.46 -1.95 4.35
C GLY A 199 4.80 -1.50 3.77
N ARG A 200 4.84 -1.08 2.50
CA ARG A 200 6.11 -0.89 1.77
C ARG A 200 7.02 0.16 2.38
N GLY A 201 6.49 1.27 2.87
CA GLY A 201 7.27 2.31 3.56
C GLY A 201 7.83 1.89 4.92
N LEU A 202 7.39 0.74 5.46
CA LEU A 202 7.82 0.22 6.75
C LEU A 202 8.77 -0.95 6.65
N ARG A 203 9.05 -1.45 5.46
CA ARG A 203 10.06 -2.49 5.27
C ARG A 203 11.31 -1.84 4.70
N ARG A 204 12.45 -2.35 5.12
CA ARG A 204 13.66 -2.16 4.33
C ARG A 204 13.43 -2.94 3.06
N MET A 205 13.15 -2.24 1.96
CA MET A 205 13.36 -2.84 0.66
C MET A 205 14.78 -3.40 0.72
N ALA A 206 14.99 -4.68 0.37
CA ALA A 206 16.30 -5.37 0.46
C ALA A 206 17.36 -4.78 -0.50
N LEU A 207 17.41 -3.47 -0.54
CA LEU A 207 18.41 -2.57 -1.07
C LEU A 207 19.42 -2.37 0.06
N THR A 208 20.63 -1.99 -0.31
CA THR A 208 21.65 -1.63 0.68
C THR A 208 21.22 -0.32 1.38
N PRO A 209 21.69 -0.02 2.61
CA PRO A 209 21.32 1.21 3.31
C PRO A 209 21.57 2.50 2.50
N GLU A 210 22.49 2.44 1.54
CA GLU A 210 22.84 3.54 0.64
C GLU A 210 21.82 3.73 -0.51
N ILE A 211 20.99 2.74 -0.79
CA ILE A 211 20.00 2.72 -1.89
C ILE A 211 18.59 2.66 -1.27
N GLU A 212 18.26 3.59 -0.39
CA GLU A 212 16.90 3.72 0.14
C GLU A 212 16.23 4.99 -0.40
N PRO A 213 14.90 4.98 -0.62
CA PRO A 213 14.19 6.23 -0.90
C PRO A 213 14.39 7.24 0.22
N ASP A 214 14.68 8.48 -0.13
CA ASP A 214 14.80 9.57 0.83
C ASP A 214 13.48 9.77 1.60
N ARG A 215 12.35 9.60 0.89
CA ARG A 215 11.03 9.90 1.41
C ARG A 215 9.97 8.90 0.99
N TRP A 216 8.98 8.76 1.88
CA TRP A 216 7.76 8.03 1.63
C TRP A 216 6.56 8.93 1.91
N ALA A 217 5.63 8.95 0.98
CA ALA A 217 4.32 9.55 1.15
C ALA A 217 3.24 8.53 0.79
N GLU A 218 2.14 8.57 1.52
CA GLU A 218 0.98 7.74 1.25
C GLU A 218 -0.26 8.62 1.15
N VAL A 219 -1.03 8.42 0.08
CA VAL A 219 -2.26 9.17 -0.19
C VAL A 219 -3.45 8.20 -0.20
N ASP A 220 -4.46 8.46 0.62
CA ASP A 220 -5.71 7.69 0.65
C ASP A 220 -6.86 8.51 1.27
N LEU A 221 -8.06 7.94 1.33
CA LEU A 221 -9.18 8.53 2.07
C LEU A 221 -8.81 8.75 3.54
N GLU A 222 -9.28 9.85 4.13
CA GLU A 222 -9.06 10.18 5.55
C GLU A 222 -9.36 9.00 6.48
N SER A 223 -10.50 8.35 6.29
CA SER A 223 -10.92 7.18 7.09
C SER A 223 -9.95 6.00 6.96
N VAL A 224 -9.37 5.78 5.79
CA VAL A 224 -8.38 4.72 5.53
C VAL A 224 -7.05 5.08 6.19
N VAL A 225 -6.61 6.34 6.09
CA VAL A 225 -5.38 6.84 6.74
C VAL A 225 -5.47 6.70 8.26
N GLN A 226 -6.54 7.21 8.87
CA GLN A 226 -6.78 7.09 10.32
C GLN A 226 -6.75 5.64 10.78
N GLN A 227 -7.42 4.78 10.02
CA GLN A 227 -7.49 3.37 10.35
C GLN A 227 -6.14 2.66 10.19
N LYS A 228 -5.40 2.94 9.11
CA LYS A 228 -4.05 2.42 8.90
C LYS A 228 -3.15 2.81 10.06
N ARG A 229 -3.19 4.06 10.51
CA ARG A 229 -2.43 4.52 11.68
C ARG A 229 -2.75 3.69 12.93
N ALA A 230 -4.03 3.39 13.21
CA ALA A 230 -4.42 2.56 14.34
C ALA A 230 -3.91 1.10 14.22
N LEU A 231 -4.00 0.49 13.03
CA LEU A 231 -3.43 -0.83 12.74
C LEU A 231 -1.91 -0.84 12.86
N LEU A 232 -1.25 0.24 12.45
CA LEU A 232 0.19 0.40 12.54
C LEU A 232 0.68 0.62 13.95
N GLN A 233 0.01 1.40 14.78
CA GLN A 233 0.34 1.51 16.20
C GLN A 233 0.34 0.13 16.88
N ARG A 234 -0.59 -0.75 16.52
CA ARG A 234 -0.58 -2.14 16.97
C ARG A 234 0.62 -2.92 16.43
N ALA A 235 0.95 -2.78 15.15
CA ALA A 235 2.13 -3.43 14.57
C ALA A 235 3.43 -2.94 15.25
N LEU A 236 3.57 -1.63 15.47
CA LEU A 236 4.70 -0.99 16.14
C LEU A 236 4.88 -1.47 17.58
N ARG A 237 3.81 -1.65 18.35
CA ARG A 237 3.88 -2.26 19.69
C ARG A 237 4.47 -3.68 19.68
N ARG A 238 4.31 -4.41 18.59
CA ARG A 238 4.81 -5.79 18.42
C ARG A 238 6.17 -5.84 17.73
N ARG A 239 6.51 -4.78 17.00
CA ARG A 239 7.73 -4.62 16.21
C ARG A 239 8.28 -3.20 16.40
N PRO A 240 8.91 -2.91 17.56
CA PRO A 240 9.44 -1.58 17.85
C PRO A 240 10.53 -1.11 16.87
N ASP A 241 11.22 -2.07 16.21
CA ASP A 241 12.20 -1.82 15.15
C ASP A 241 11.64 -0.99 13.97
N LEU A 242 10.33 -1.06 13.76
CA LEU A 242 9.64 -0.32 12.70
C LEU A 242 9.41 1.16 13.01
N LEU A 243 9.61 1.59 14.26
CA LEU A 243 9.26 2.95 14.70
C LEU A 243 10.04 4.01 13.92
N ALA A 244 11.34 3.81 13.71
CA ALA A 244 12.17 4.73 12.95
C ALA A 244 11.69 4.87 11.50
N LEU A 245 11.32 3.76 10.86
CA LEU A 245 10.81 3.76 9.49
C LEU A 245 9.44 4.44 9.40
N SER A 246 8.54 4.23 10.37
CA SER A 246 7.22 4.87 10.38
C SER A 246 7.27 6.39 10.44
N LYS A 247 8.33 6.97 11.04
CA LYS A 247 8.51 8.42 11.13
C LYS A 247 8.90 9.05 9.79
N ARG A 248 9.36 8.26 8.81
CA ARG A 248 9.73 8.71 7.46
C ARG A 248 8.53 8.77 6.51
N ILE A 249 7.38 8.24 6.93
CA ILE A 249 6.16 8.21 6.12
C ILE A 249 5.34 9.45 6.43
N SER A 250 5.14 10.28 5.41
CA SER A 250 4.13 11.33 5.40
C SER A 250 2.79 10.76 4.95
N TRP A 251 1.70 11.25 5.53
CA TRP A 251 0.35 10.75 5.30
C TRP A 251 -0.52 11.89 4.81
N HIS A 252 -1.16 11.69 3.67
CA HIS A 252 -1.98 12.71 3.02
C HIS A 252 -3.37 12.13 2.80
N ALA A 253 -4.38 12.85 3.24
CA ALA A 253 -5.75 12.42 3.13
C ALA A 253 -6.45 13.13 1.97
N ALA A 254 -7.03 12.37 1.05
CA ALA A 254 -7.79 12.90 -0.07
C ALA A 254 -8.75 11.87 -0.64
N ASN A 255 -9.89 12.35 -1.16
CA ASN A 255 -10.70 11.55 -2.05
C ASN A 255 -10.10 11.54 -3.46
N LEU A 256 -9.41 10.46 -3.82
CA LEU A 256 -8.78 10.32 -5.14
C LEU A 256 -9.78 10.22 -6.32
N SER A 257 -11.09 10.17 -6.04
CA SER A 257 -12.12 10.33 -7.08
C SER A 257 -12.44 11.80 -7.39
N ASN A 258 -12.09 12.73 -6.50
CA ASN A 258 -12.18 14.17 -6.70
C ASN A 258 -10.83 14.68 -7.24
N ALA A 259 -10.83 15.26 -8.44
CA ALA A 259 -9.61 15.68 -9.12
C ALA A 259 -8.84 16.78 -8.37
N GLU A 260 -9.55 17.72 -7.73
CA GLU A 260 -8.90 18.82 -6.99
C GLU A 260 -8.24 18.31 -5.71
N GLU A 261 -8.96 17.50 -4.93
CA GLU A 261 -8.39 16.88 -3.72
C GLU A 261 -7.21 15.96 -4.05
N ALA A 262 -7.33 15.16 -5.12
CA ALA A 262 -6.26 14.28 -5.58
C ALA A 262 -5.00 15.07 -5.96
N ARG A 263 -5.17 16.15 -6.75
CA ARG A 263 -4.08 17.03 -7.15
C ARG A 263 -3.43 17.72 -5.94
N GLY A 264 -4.24 18.26 -5.05
CA GLY A 264 -3.77 18.90 -3.81
C GLY A 264 -2.92 17.95 -2.95
N ALA A 265 -3.39 16.73 -2.70
CA ALA A 265 -2.64 15.77 -1.90
C ALA A 265 -1.36 15.26 -2.58
N VAL A 266 -1.34 15.15 -3.91
CA VAL A 266 -0.10 14.86 -4.65
C VAL A 266 0.89 16.01 -4.53
N CYS A 267 0.42 17.26 -4.64
CA CYS A 267 1.23 18.45 -4.46
C CYS A 267 1.81 18.51 -3.02
N ASP A 268 0.98 18.32 -2.00
CA ASP A 268 1.40 18.31 -0.59
C ASP A 268 2.43 17.21 -0.29
N ALA A 269 2.27 16.04 -0.90
CA ALA A 269 3.23 14.93 -0.81
C ALA A 269 4.61 15.29 -1.39
N LEU A 270 4.67 16.21 -2.36
CA LEU A 270 5.90 16.69 -2.98
C LEU A 270 6.48 17.92 -2.26
N LEU A 271 5.63 18.82 -1.76
CA LEU A 271 6.02 20.12 -1.18
C LEU A 271 6.84 20.02 0.10
N GLN A 272 6.72 18.93 0.86
CA GLN A 272 7.55 18.69 2.04
C GLN A 272 9.06 18.68 1.72
N ASP A 273 9.41 18.65 0.43
CA ASP A 273 10.76 18.59 -0.07
C ASP A 273 11.26 19.90 -0.69
N ALA A 274 10.43 20.94 -0.87
CA ALA A 274 10.74 22.16 -1.63
C ALA A 274 12.05 22.90 -1.27
N GLN A 275 12.72 22.56 -0.18
CA GLN A 275 14.02 23.14 0.22
C GLN A 275 15.27 22.37 -0.28
N ALA A 276 15.16 21.17 -0.85
CA ALA A 276 16.34 20.43 -1.30
C ALA A 276 16.88 20.92 -2.66
N THR A 277 18.14 21.33 -2.71
CA THR A 277 18.84 21.79 -3.93
C THR A 277 19.25 20.67 -4.88
N SER A 278 19.08 19.40 -4.49
CA SER A 278 19.51 18.24 -5.27
C SER A 278 18.50 17.84 -6.36
N PRO A 279 18.95 17.27 -7.50
CA PRO A 279 18.07 16.67 -8.50
C PRO A 279 17.19 15.58 -7.89
N ARG A 280 15.91 15.55 -8.30
CA ARG A 280 14.91 14.66 -7.73
C ARG A 280 14.24 13.78 -8.78
N SER A 281 13.91 12.58 -8.34
CA SER A 281 13.11 11.61 -9.05
C SER A 281 11.92 11.22 -8.19
N VAL A 282 10.74 11.11 -8.80
CA VAL A 282 9.51 10.72 -8.10
C VAL A 282 9.06 9.36 -8.63
N VAL A 283 8.81 8.42 -7.73
CA VAL A 283 8.26 7.10 -8.07
C VAL A 283 6.86 6.98 -7.45
N TYR A 284 5.84 7.00 -8.28
CA TYR A 284 4.47 6.69 -7.90
C TYR A 284 4.25 5.18 -7.89
N VAL A 285 3.58 4.68 -6.86
CA VAL A 285 3.16 3.28 -6.75
C VAL A 285 1.64 3.23 -6.69
N CYS A 286 1.02 2.49 -7.61
CA CYS A 286 -0.43 2.37 -7.72
C CYS A 286 -0.85 0.89 -7.73
N GLU A 287 -1.48 0.41 -6.66
CA GLU A 287 -1.93 -0.99 -6.55
C GLU A 287 -3.44 -1.06 -6.33
N ALA A 288 -4.18 -1.48 -7.35
CA ALA A 288 -5.62 -1.73 -7.27
C ALA A 288 -6.46 -0.55 -6.74
N LEU A 289 -6.11 0.67 -7.18
CA LEU A 289 -6.82 1.92 -6.98
C LEU A 289 -7.66 2.27 -8.21
N LEU A 290 -7.05 2.32 -9.41
CA LEU A 290 -7.67 2.86 -10.63
C LEU A 290 -8.94 2.09 -11.02
N ILE A 291 -8.99 0.78 -10.72
CA ILE A 291 -10.22 -0.04 -10.87
C ILE A 291 -11.45 0.51 -10.15
N TYR A 292 -11.28 1.34 -9.11
CA TYR A 292 -12.36 1.88 -8.29
C TYR A 292 -12.71 3.33 -8.62
N LEU A 293 -11.89 4.01 -9.42
CA LEU A 293 -12.11 5.39 -9.80
C LEU A 293 -13.00 5.48 -11.04
N PRO A 294 -13.86 6.51 -11.14
CA PRO A 294 -14.43 6.91 -12.43
C PRO A 294 -13.31 7.15 -13.45
N GLU A 295 -13.58 6.85 -14.73
CA GLU A 295 -12.54 6.93 -15.78
C GLU A 295 -11.90 8.31 -15.87
N ALA A 296 -12.72 9.37 -15.82
CA ALA A 296 -12.24 10.75 -15.82
C ALA A 296 -11.32 11.06 -14.63
N SER A 297 -11.69 10.60 -13.42
CA SER A 297 -10.88 10.79 -12.21
C SER A 297 -9.55 10.02 -12.28
N ALA A 298 -9.55 8.79 -12.81
CA ALA A 298 -8.33 8.02 -13.01
C ALA A 298 -7.36 8.72 -13.98
N ARG A 299 -7.87 9.25 -15.11
CA ARG A 299 -7.07 10.03 -16.06
C ARG A 299 -6.53 11.31 -15.44
N ALA A 300 -7.38 12.06 -14.71
CA ALA A 300 -6.96 13.27 -14.01
C ALA A 300 -5.86 12.99 -12.98
N LEU A 301 -5.95 11.89 -12.22
CA LEU A 301 -4.93 11.48 -11.27
C LEU A 301 -3.59 11.16 -11.95
N LEU A 302 -3.60 10.46 -13.09
CA LEU A 302 -2.38 10.15 -13.85
C LEU A 302 -1.69 11.44 -14.32
N SER A 303 -2.46 12.39 -14.88
CA SER A 303 -1.91 13.67 -15.32
C SER A 303 -1.39 14.50 -14.14
N ALA A 304 -2.15 14.58 -13.04
CA ALA A 304 -1.71 15.29 -11.83
C ALA A 304 -0.40 14.72 -11.26
N ALA A 305 -0.22 13.39 -11.27
CA ALA A 305 1.02 12.77 -10.82
C ALA A 305 2.25 13.26 -11.62
N VAL A 306 2.12 13.42 -12.93
CA VAL A 306 3.22 13.95 -13.76
C VAL A 306 3.37 15.45 -13.59
N ASP A 307 2.28 16.20 -13.73
CA ASP A 307 2.32 17.66 -13.76
C ASP A 307 2.82 18.24 -12.42
N GLU A 308 2.37 17.70 -11.29
CA GLU A 308 2.83 18.16 -9.97
C GLU A 308 4.27 17.76 -9.70
N ALA A 309 4.69 16.55 -10.08
CA ALA A 309 6.09 16.14 -9.93
C ALA A 309 7.02 17.02 -10.77
N VAL A 310 6.66 17.29 -12.03
CA VAL A 310 7.43 18.19 -12.91
C VAL A 310 7.43 19.62 -12.38
N GLY A 311 6.28 20.13 -11.92
CA GLY A 311 6.17 21.44 -11.29
C GLY A 311 7.02 21.58 -10.03
N ALA A 312 7.18 20.48 -9.28
CA ALA A 312 8.08 20.39 -8.13
C ALA A 312 9.56 20.18 -8.51
N GLY A 313 9.91 20.23 -9.80
CA GLY A 313 11.28 20.12 -10.29
C GLY A 313 11.80 18.68 -10.43
N ALA A 314 10.93 17.66 -10.48
CA ALA A 314 11.36 16.29 -10.72
C ALA A 314 11.93 16.12 -12.14
N ARG A 315 13.14 15.57 -12.22
CA ARG A 315 13.83 15.29 -13.48
C ARG A 315 13.31 14.01 -14.14
N ARG A 316 12.88 13.06 -13.31
CA ARG A 316 12.29 11.78 -13.71
C ARG A 316 11.03 11.51 -12.89
N VAL A 317 10.00 11.02 -13.57
CA VAL A 317 8.79 10.50 -12.94
C VAL A 317 8.57 9.08 -13.41
N SER A 318 8.43 8.15 -12.48
CA SER A 318 8.12 6.75 -12.77
C SER A 318 6.80 6.38 -12.11
N PHE A 319 5.92 5.70 -12.83
CA PHE A 319 4.61 5.25 -12.39
C PHE A 319 4.56 3.73 -12.44
N CYS A 320 4.79 3.09 -11.30
CA CYS A 320 4.76 1.64 -11.12
C CYS A 320 3.34 1.21 -10.75
N PHE A 321 2.69 0.40 -11.60
CA PHE A 321 1.29 0.04 -11.39
C PHE A 321 1.01 -1.47 -11.44
N ALA A 322 -0.01 -1.88 -10.69
CA ALA A 322 -0.63 -3.20 -10.76
C ALA A 322 -2.16 -3.05 -10.63
N ASP A 323 -2.80 -2.66 -11.72
CA ASP A 323 -4.17 -2.09 -11.73
C ASP A 323 -4.94 -2.33 -13.04
N LYS A 324 -6.12 -1.72 -13.20
CA LYS A 324 -6.82 -1.56 -14.49
C LYS A 324 -6.66 -0.12 -14.94
N LEU A 325 -6.11 0.05 -16.13
CA LEU A 325 -5.96 1.37 -16.73
C LEU A 325 -7.34 1.86 -17.22
N PRO A 326 -7.63 3.17 -17.11
CA PRO A 326 -8.90 3.74 -17.59
C PRO A 326 -9.06 3.48 -19.09
N GLY A 327 -10.26 3.14 -19.55
CA GLY A 327 -10.55 2.85 -20.97
C GLY A 327 -10.04 1.50 -21.51
N VAL A 328 -9.08 0.84 -20.87
CA VAL A 328 -8.49 -0.43 -21.36
C VAL A 328 -9.36 -1.62 -20.98
N GLN A 329 -10.06 -2.20 -21.98
CA GLN A 329 -11.01 -3.28 -21.74
C GLN A 329 -10.36 -4.67 -21.71
N LYS A 330 -9.37 -4.95 -22.55
CA LYS A 330 -8.73 -6.28 -22.62
C LYS A 330 -7.38 -6.24 -21.92
N ALA A 331 -7.06 -7.29 -21.16
CA ALA A 331 -5.81 -7.35 -20.39
C ALA A 331 -4.55 -7.24 -21.26
N PHE A 332 -4.62 -7.70 -22.52
CA PHE A 332 -3.49 -7.76 -23.46
C PHE A 332 -3.46 -6.58 -24.44
N ASP A 333 -4.29 -5.56 -24.25
CA ASP A 333 -4.38 -4.41 -25.16
C ASP A 333 -3.26 -3.41 -24.85
N LEU A 334 -2.06 -3.74 -25.32
CA LEU A 334 -0.87 -2.93 -25.10
C LEU A 334 -1.01 -1.54 -25.75
N ASP A 335 -1.56 -1.49 -26.96
CA ASP A 335 -1.73 -0.23 -27.70
C ASP A 335 -2.67 0.72 -26.94
N ALA A 336 -3.82 0.24 -26.47
CA ALA A 336 -4.73 1.04 -25.65
C ALA A 336 -4.10 1.46 -24.32
N ALA A 337 -3.29 0.60 -23.69
CA ALA A 337 -2.55 0.95 -22.47
C ALA A 337 -1.53 2.06 -22.71
N THR A 338 -0.78 1.97 -23.82
CA THR A 338 0.19 2.98 -24.23
C THR A 338 -0.49 4.31 -24.54
N GLU A 339 -1.61 4.30 -25.28
CA GLU A 339 -2.37 5.52 -25.59
C GLU A 339 -2.86 6.23 -24.33
N VAL A 340 -3.43 5.48 -23.38
CA VAL A 340 -3.94 6.02 -22.12
C VAL A 340 -2.83 6.67 -21.28
N LEU A 341 -1.65 6.03 -21.21
CA LEU A 341 -0.51 6.56 -20.47
C LEU A 341 0.11 7.77 -21.20
N ALA A 342 0.21 7.71 -22.53
CA ALA A 342 0.73 8.79 -23.35
C ALA A 342 -0.10 10.08 -23.23
N ALA A 343 -1.43 9.95 -23.07
CA ALA A 343 -2.32 11.08 -22.80
C ALA A 343 -1.99 11.84 -21.49
N SER A 344 -1.30 11.18 -20.55
CA SER A 344 -0.76 11.78 -19.32
C SER A 344 0.75 11.97 -19.39
N ARG A 345 1.34 12.00 -20.61
CA ARG A 345 2.78 12.17 -20.88
C ARG A 345 3.66 11.04 -20.33
N LEU A 346 3.08 9.90 -20.00
CA LEU A 346 3.82 8.72 -19.54
C LEU A 346 4.09 7.78 -20.73
N GLN A 347 5.35 7.39 -20.91
CA GLN A 347 5.74 6.35 -21.85
C GLN A 347 5.78 5.00 -21.14
N LEU A 348 4.96 4.05 -21.58
CA LEU A 348 4.98 2.68 -21.05
C LEU A 348 6.29 1.98 -21.42
N ASP A 349 6.93 1.36 -20.43
CA ASP A 349 8.02 0.42 -20.68
C ASP A 349 7.44 -0.94 -21.05
N GLU A 350 7.37 -1.22 -22.35
CA GLU A 350 6.83 -2.45 -22.89
C GLU A 350 7.51 -3.71 -22.32
N ALA A 351 8.80 -3.64 -21.96
CA ALA A 351 9.51 -4.77 -21.36
C ALA A 351 8.99 -5.13 -19.96
N THR A 352 8.33 -4.19 -19.28
CA THR A 352 7.72 -4.41 -17.96
C THR A 352 6.23 -4.76 -18.05
N TRP A 353 5.61 -4.59 -19.21
CA TRP A 353 4.19 -4.83 -19.39
C TRP A 353 3.84 -6.30 -19.16
N THR A 354 3.05 -6.54 -18.13
CA THR A 354 2.66 -7.89 -17.73
C THR A 354 1.15 -7.96 -17.52
N PRO A 355 0.39 -8.50 -18.50
CA PRO A 355 -1.04 -8.70 -18.37
C PRO A 355 -1.35 -9.80 -17.36
N LYS A 356 -2.50 -9.71 -16.69
CA LYS A 356 -2.83 -10.58 -15.56
C LYS A 356 -4.34 -10.83 -15.41
N PRO A 357 -4.76 -12.00 -14.91
CA PRO A 357 -6.16 -12.24 -14.54
C PRO A 357 -6.60 -11.40 -13.34
N GLY A 358 -7.86 -10.96 -13.41
CA GLY A 358 -8.56 -10.33 -12.30
C GLY A 358 -9.14 -8.96 -12.66
N LEU A 359 -9.41 -8.15 -11.65
CA LEU A 359 -9.81 -6.76 -11.86
C LEU A 359 -8.61 -5.86 -12.14
N ALA A 360 -7.53 -6.00 -11.37
CA ALA A 360 -6.24 -5.41 -11.68
C ALA A 360 -5.58 -6.23 -12.80
N ARG A 361 -5.84 -5.83 -14.03
CA ARG A 361 -5.54 -6.60 -15.25
C ARG A 361 -4.14 -6.35 -15.79
N HIS A 362 -3.50 -5.28 -15.36
CA HIS A 362 -2.29 -4.76 -15.96
C HIS A 362 -1.23 -4.53 -14.88
N MET A 363 0.00 -4.88 -15.19
CA MET A 363 1.17 -4.52 -14.39
C MET A 363 2.20 -3.91 -15.33
N GLY A 364 2.88 -2.86 -14.90
CA GLY A 364 3.86 -2.17 -15.73
C GLY A 364 4.53 -1.01 -15.01
N VAL A 365 5.54 -0.46 -15.67
CA VAL A 365 6.19 0.79 -15.30
C VAL A 365 6.05 1.75 -16.48
N ALA A 366 5.52 2.93 -16.23
CA ALA A 366 5.49 4.01 -17.21
C ALA A 366 6.38 5.16 -16.72
N ARG A 367 7.04 5.87 -17.62
CA ARG A 367 8.01 6.91 -17.26
C ARG A 367 7.75 8.19 -18.02
N PHE A 368 7.95 9.31 -17.35
CA PHE A 368 8.13 10.61 -17.98
C PHE A 368 9.61 11.01 -17.84
N ARG A 369 10.21 11.43 -18.95
CA ARG A 369 11.56 12.00 -18.99
C ARG A 369 11.45 13.43 -19.51
N ASN A 370 11.96 14.37 -18.73
CA ASN A 370 12.07 15.74 -19.20
C ASN A 370 13.26 15.85 -20.15
N ASN A 371 13.02 15.90 -21.45
CA ASN A 371 14.08 16.02 -22.47
C ASN A 371 14.81 17.38 -22.40
N ASP A 372 14.21 18.37 -21.75
CA ASP A 372 14.72 19.74 -21.69
C ASP A 372 15.72 19.96 -20.54
N ALA A 373 16.04 18.91 -19.77
CA ALA A 373 16.94 18.99 -18.62
C ALA A 373 18.39 18.56 -18.94
N GLY A 374 18.78 18.59 -20.22
CA GLY A 374 20.11 18.23 -20.73
C GLY A 374 21.16 19.31 -20.51
#